data_AF-A0A2N1ANH0-F1
#
_entry.id   AF-A0A2N1ANH0-F1
#
_cell.length_a   1.000
_cell.length_b   1.000
_cell.length_c   1.000
_cell.angle_alpha   90.00
_cell.angle_beta   90.00
_cell.angle_gamma   90.00
#
_symmetry.space_group_name_H-M   'P 1'
#
loop_
_entity.id
_entity.type
_entity.pdbx_description
1 polymer ?
#
loop_
_entity_poly.entity_id
_entity_poly.type
_entity_poly.pdbx_seq_one_letter_code
_entity_poly.pdbx_strand_id
1 'polypeptide(L)'
;MSMLNLLDRPIAFNRTFVDLGIGITGALMLSQCVYWSTRTKDSEGWFYKTQAEWTEETGMTRREQETARKKLVSKGYIEEVRRGVPCKTYYRLDREALEAALMQVAQKRHSSMAESANQECTNTPPSMAESAKLDCTKAPNSDGGKRQTITETTTETTAESTQKGAPGASPDASEGDYLSADEPQAETAGAQESSDDLLARIPADMPGTRDPKAKTFKPWANYACAYRARYGTWPVWNQKTAANMSQLVDRVGAERAPAVAAYYLKLNSQFYTARMHPVGLLLQDCESIATQLATGQQVTQARARQVDSTQTNLSNAEEAKRLLAAKRQQQEAASCR
;
A
#
# COMPACT_ATOMS: atom_id res chain seq x y z
N MET A 1 6.77 -36.44 -15.33
CA MET A 1 7.86 -35.46 -15.55
C MET A 1 8.55 -35.21 -14.22
N SER A 2 9.89 -35.24 -14.18
CA SER A 2 10.63 -34.95 -12.94
C SER A 2 10.46 -33.47 -12.57
N MET A 3 10.25 -33.16 -11.29
CA MET A 3 10.12 -31.78 -10.79
C MET A 3 11.37 -30.94 -11.09
N LEU A 4 12.53 -31.59 -11.27
CA LEU A 4 13.78 -30.94 -11.67
C LEU A 4 13.74 -30.35 -13.08
N ASN A 5 12.85 -30.84 -13.95
CA ASN A 5 12.68 -30.30 -15.31
C ASN A 5 11.99 -28.92 -15.29
N LEU A 6 11.46 -28.46 -14.15
CA LEU A 6 10.97 -27.08 -14.00
C LEU A 6 12.09 -26.06 -13.74
N LEU A 7 13.31 -26.52 -13.43
CA LEU A 7 14.47 -25.66 -13.14
C LEU A 7 15.25 -25.26 -14.41
N ASP A 8 14.72 -25.53 -15.59
CA ASP A 8 15.50 -25.67 -16.83
C ASP A 8 16.00 -24.35 -17.45
N ARG A 9 15.70 -23.19 -16.86
CA ARG A 9 16.13 -21.88 -17.39
C ARG A 9 16.52 -20.87 -16.30
N PRO A 10 17.59 -21.13 -15.52
CA PRO A 10 18.11 -20.13 -14.59
C PRO A 10 18.68 -18.93 -15.36
N ILE A 11 18.30 -17.72 -14.96
CA ILE A 11 18.86 -16.48 -15.53
C ILE A 11 19.92 -15.91 -14.60
N ALA A 12 21.14 -15.80 -15.12
CA ALA A 12 22.21 -15.05 -14.49
C ALA A 12 22.06 -13.55 -14.78
N PHE A 13 22.28 -12.71 -13.78
CA PHE A 13 22.32 -11.26 -13.94
C PHE A 13 23.52 -10.66 -13.19
N ASN A 14 23.99 -9.51 -13.65
CA ASN A 14 25.16 -8.86 -13.05
C ASN A 14 24.76 -8.07 -11.81
N ARG A 15 25.26 -8.50 -10.64
CA ARG A 15 25.05 -7.80 -9.37
C ARG A 15 25.53 -6.35 -9.38
N THR A 16 26.58 -6.04 -10.14
CA THR A 16 27.15 -4.68 -10.26
C THR A 16 26.15 -3.64 -10.74
N PHE A 17 25.11 -4.05 -11.48
CA PHE A 17 24.05 -3.16 -11.92
C PHE A 17 23.13 -2.72 -10.79
N VAL A 18 23.06 -3.46 -9.69
CA VAL A 18 22.25 -3.06 -8.52
C VAL A 18 22.81 -1.78 -7.90
N ASP A 19 24.13 -1.62 -7.90
CA ASP A 19 24.83 -0.45 -7.35
C ASP A 19 24.58 0.84 -8.16
N LEU A 20 24.01 0.73 -9.37
CA LEU A 20 23.58 1.86 -10.19
C LEU A 20 22.28 2.52 -9.68
N GLY A 21 21.69 2.00 -8.60
CA GLY A 21 20.47 2.54 -7.98
C GLY A 21 19.18 2.23 -8.75
N ILE A 22 19.22 1.25 -9.67
CA ILE A 22 18.06 0.83 -10.49
C ILE A 22 17.24 -0.30 -9.84
N GLY A 23 17.75 -0.89 -8.76
CA GLY A 23 17.13 -2.01 -8.04
C GLY A 23 17.29 -3.35 -8.77
N ILE A 24 16.86 -4.45 -8.13
CA ILE A 24 17.07 -5.82 -8.62
C ILE A 24 16.38 -6.06 -9.97
N THR A 25 15.12 -5.64 -10.12
CA THR A 25 14.37 -5.79 -11.37
C THR A 25 14.97 -4.97 -12.52
N GLY A 26 15.46 -3.76 -12.22
CA GLY A 26 16.20 -2.94 -13.18
C GLY A 26 17.51 -3.59 -13.60
N ALA A 27 18.28 -4.13 -12.64
CA ALA A 27 19.54 -4.82 -12.88
C ALA A 27 19.36 -6.11 -13.71
N LEU A 28 18.31 -6.88 -13.44
CA LEU A 28 17.94 -8.07 -14.20
C LEU A 28 17.61 -7.68 -15.65
N MET A 29 16.73 -6.70 -15.84
CA MET A 29 16.36 -6.24 -17.18
C MET A 29 17.55 -5.67 -17.95
N LEU A 30 18.40 -4.87 -17.29
CA LEU A 30 19.61 -4.30 -17.88
C LEU A 30 20.60 -5.39 -18.31
N SER A 31 20.79 -6.43 -17.50
CA SER A 31 21.64 -7.59 -17.87
C SER A 31 21.14 -8.24 -19.16
N GLN A 32 19.83 -8.38 -19.29
CA GLN A 32 19.23 -8.96 -20.48
C GLN A 32 19.31 -8.00 -21.68
N CYS A 33 19.19 -6.68 -21.47
CA CYS A 33 19.41 -5.69 -22.52
C CYS A 33 20.86 -5.70 -23.02
N VAL A 34 21.85 -5.85 -22.14
CA VAL A 34 23.26 -6.05 -22.53
C VAL A 34 23.40 -7.33 -23.36
N TYR A 35 22.83 -8.44 -22.91
CA TYR A 35 22.86 -9.72 -23.63
C TYR A 35 22.27 -9.63 -25.05
N TRP A 36 21.13 -8.95 -25.21
CA TRP A 36 20.47 -8.77 -26.51
C TRP A 36 21.18 -7.73 -27.38
N SER A 37 21.77 -6.70 -26.79
CA SER A 37 22.53 -5.67 -27.52
C SER A 37 23.76 -6.22 -28.24
N THR A 38 24.35 -7.33 -27.76
CA THR A 38 25.49 -8.00 -28.43
C THR A 38 25.07 -9.03 -29.47
N ARG A 39 23.77 -9.31 -29.58
CA ARG A 39 23.20 -10.36 -30.45
C ARG A 39 22.23 -9.81 -31.49
N THR A 40 21.94 -8.51 -31.45
CA THR A 40 21.18 -7.86 -32.51
C THR A 40 22.03 -7.76 -33.78
N LYS A 41 21.37 -7.90 -34.94
CA LYS A 41 21.98 -7.73 -36.26
C LYS A 41 21.87 -6.30 -36.78
N ASP A 42 21.19 -5.44 -36.02
CA ASP A 42 20.96 -4.05 -36.38
C ASP A 42 22.23 -3.23 -36.16
N SER A 43 22.63 -2.43 -37.15
CA SER A 43 23.84 -1.60 -37.09
C SER A 43 23.76 -0.50 -36.04
N GLU A 44 22.54 -0.04 -35.74
CA GLU A 44 22.27 0.95 -34.69
C GLU A 44 22.10 0.32 -33.29
N GLY A 45 22.16 -1.01 -33.19
CA GLY A 45 22.04 -1.72 -31.92
C GLY A 45 20.62 -1.81 -31.36
N TRP A 46 19.58 -1.52 -32.15
CA TRP A 46 18.20 -1.71 -31.70
C TRP A 46 17.84 -3.19 -31.67
N PHE A 47 17.08 -3.58 -30.66
CA PHE A 47 16.38 -4.86 -30.63
C PHE A 47 14.97 -4.63 -30.12
N TYR A 48 14.02 -5.42 -30.60
CA TYR A 48 12.67 -5.40 -30.05
C TYR A 48 12.43 -6.61 -29.17
N LYS A 49 11.55 -6.43 -28.18
CA LYS A 49 11.06 -7.54 -27.38
C LYS A 49 9.68 -7.20 -26.82
N THR A 50 8.77 -8.14 -26.96
CA THR A 50 7.40 -8.03 -26.46
C THR A 50 7.37 -8.24 -24.95
N GLN A 51 6.28 -7.79 -24.33
CA GLN A 51 6.04 -8.02 -22.90
C GLN A 51 5.95 -9.51 -22.55
N ALA A 52 5.35 -10.32 -23.41
CA ALA A 52 5.24 -11.77 -23.19
C ALA A 52 6.63 -12.42 -23.19
N GLU A 53 7.48 -12.09 -24.16
CA GLU A 53 8.86 -12.59 -24.23
C GLU A 53 9.70 -12.11 -23.03
N TRP A 54 9.50 -10.86 -22.57
CA TRP A 54 10.13 -10.38 -21.34
C TRP A 54 9.68 -11.17 -20.11
N THR A 55 8.39 -11.53 -20.03
CA THR A 55 7.83 -12.32 -18.93
C THR A 55 8.35 -13.75 -18.94
N GLU A 56 8.41 -14.37 -20.12
CA GLU A 56 8.90 -15.73 -20.30
C GLU A 56 10.38 -15.87 -19.92
N GLU A 57 11.20 -14.87 -20.26
CA GLU A 57 12.60 -14.85 -19.85
C GLU A 57 12.71 -14.57 -18.34
N THR A 58 12.24 -13.41 -17.90
CA THR A 58 12.64 -12.89 -16.59
C THR A 58 11.71 -13.29 -15.44
N GLY A 59 10.53 -13.83 -15.74
CA GLY A 59 9.46 -14.06 -14.76
C GLY A 59 8.83 -12.77 -14.20
N MET A 60 9.26 -11.59 -14.67
CA MET A 60 8.75 -10.31 -14.17
C MET A 60 7.33 -10.04 -14.65
N THR A 61 6.48 -9.56 -13.74
CA THR A 61 5.14 -9.08 -14.08
C THR A 61 5.22 -7.84 -14.97
N ARG A 62 4.15 -7.60 -15.75
CA ARG A 62 4.00 -6.38 -16.57
C ARG A 62 4.43 -5.09 -15.85
N ARG A 63 3.99 -4.89 -14.61
CA ARG A 63 4.27 -3.62 -13.90
C ARG A 63 5.71 -3.56 -13.37
N GLU A 64 6.34 -4.70 -13.09
CA GLU A 64 7.79 -4.75 -12.77
C GLU A 64 8.62 -4.40 -13.99
N GLN A 65 8.27 -4.93 -15.16
CA GLN A 65 8.91 -4.56 -16.44
C GLN A 65 8.76 -3.06 -16.72
N GLU A 66 7.55 -2.51 -16.59
CA GLU A 66 7.31 -1.07 -16.81
C GLU A 66 8.10 -0.20 -15.82
N THR A 67 8.20 -0.61 -14.55
CA THR A 67 8.97 0.11 -13.53
C THR A 67 10.47 0.04 -13.81
N ALA A 68 10.98 -1.14 -14.17
CA ALA A 68 12.37 -1.34 -14.55
C ALA A 68 12.72 -0.48 -15.78
N ARG A 69 11.90 -0.53 -16.83
CA ARG A 69 12.07 0.31 -18.03
C ARG A 69 12.11 1.79 -17.69
N LYS A 70 11.14 2.30 -16.92
CA LYS A 70 11.11 3.71 -16.52
C LYS A 70 12.38 4.13 -15.79
N LYS A 71 12.90 3.29 -14.89
CA LYS A 71 14.15 3.55 -14.18
C LYS A 71 15.35 3.59 -15.13
N LEU A 72 15.45 2.62 -16.04
CA LEU A 72 16.56 2.52 -16.99
C LEU A 72 16.58 3.70 -17.98
N VAL A 73 15.41 4.08 -18.49
CA VAL A 73 15.25 5.27 -19.35
C VAL A 73 15.54 6.55 -18.55
N SER A 74 15.03 6.68 -17.32
CA SER A 74 15.29 7.88 -16.50
C SER A 74 16.75 8.07 -16.12
N LYS A 75 17.52 6.97 -16.06
CA LYS A 75 18.96 6.99 -15.81
C LYS A 75 19.79 7.16 -17.08
N GLY A 76 19.16 7.10 -18.26
CA GLY A 76 19.85 7.20 -19.55
C GLY A 76 20.63 5.95 -19.95
N TYR A 77 20.38 4.79 -19.34
CA TYR A 77 21.09 3.56 -19.73
C TYR A 77 20.46 2.86 -20.93
N ILE A 78 19.18 3.11 -21.17
CA ILE A 78 18.42 2.50 -22.28
C ILE A 78 17.57 3.57 -22.93
N GLU A 79 17.53 3.55 -24.25
CA GLU A 79 16.57 4.28 -25.06
C GLU A 79 15.45 3.36 -25.53
N GLU A 80 14.26 3.93 -25.65
CA GLU A 80 13.08 3.20 -26.08
C GLU A 80 12.31 3.96 -27.15
N VAL A 81 12.00 3.27 -28.25
CA VAL A 81 11.17 3.82 -29.33
C VAL A 81 10.10 2.81 -29.74
N ARG A 82 8.90 3.32 -29.98
CA ARG A 82 7.78 2.53 -30.51
C ARG A 82 7.76 2.67 -32.03
N ARG A 83 7.85 1.55 -32.77
CA ARG A 83 7.90 1.55 -34.24
C ARG A 83 6.94 0.51 -34.85
N GLY A 84 6.43 0.81 -36.05
CA GLY A 84 5.65 -0.12 -36.88
C GLY A 84 4.19 -0.34 -36.47
N VAL A 85 3.51 -1.19 -37.24
CA VAL A 85 2.13 -1.66 -37.02
C VAL A 85 2.12 -3.19 -37.22
N PRO A 86 1.68 -4.02 -36.25
CA PRO A 86 1.35 -3.65 -34.87
C PRO A 86 2.55 -3.04 -34.15
N CYS A 87 2.28 -2.10 -33.24
CA CYS A 87 3.30 -1.28 -32.61
C CYS A 87 4.20 -2.10 -31.68
N LYS A 88 5.49 -2.21 -32.02
CA LYS A 88 6.50 -2.91 -31.23
C LYS A 88 7.41 -1.91 -30.52
N THR A 89 7.82 -2.26 -29.30
CA THR A 89 8.80 -1.50 -28.53
C THR A 89 10.21 -1.98 -28.85
N TYR A 90 11.03 -1.07 -29.35
CA TYR A 90 12.45 -1.25 -29.60
C TYR A 90 13.26 -0.63 -28.47
N TYR A 91 14.35 -1.29 -28.09
CA TYR A 91 15.28 -0.88 -27.05
C TYR A 91 16.67 -0.74 -27.66
N ARG A 92 17.41 0.28 -27.21
CA ARG A 92 18.83 0.46 -27.52
C ARG A 92 19.57 0.71 -26.22
N LEU A 93 20.69 0.03 -26.05
CA LEU A 93 21.56 0.22 -24.89
C LEU A 93 22.50 1.41 -25.16
N ASP A 94 22.51 2.38 -24.25
CA ASP A 94 23.53 3.42 -24.24
C ASP A 94 24.78 2.87 -23.53
N ARG A 95 25.76 2.45 -24.33
CA ARG A 95 27.00 1.84 -23.84
C ARG A 95 27.88 2.86 -23.13
N GLU A 96 27.97 4.07 -23.66
CA GLU A 96 28.82 5.13 -23.11
C GLU A 96 28.32 5.58 -21.74
N ALA A 97 27.01 5.82 -21.61
CA ALA A 97 26.41 6.18 -20.34
C ALA A 97 26.55 5.07 -19.29
N LEU A 98 26.37 3.81 -19.71
CA LEU A 98 26.50 2.66 -18.81
C LEU A 98 27.95 2.47 -18.34
N GLU A 99 28.93 2.53 -19.24
CA GLU A 99 30.35 2.39 -18.91
C GLU A 99 30.83 3.51 -17.98
N ALA A 100 30.44 4.76 -18.25
CA ALA A 100 30.75 5.89 -17.38
C ALA A 100 30.18 5.70 -15.97
N ALA A 101 28.94 5.22 -15.85
CA ALA A 101 28.31 4.97 -14.55
C ALA A 101 28.98 3.82 -13.79
N LEU A 102 29.39 2.75 -14.49
CA LEU A 102 30.12 1.63 -13.88
C LEU A 102 31.51 2.04 -13.40
N MET A 103 32.24 2.86 -14.16
CA MET A 103 33.53 3.39 -13.74
C MET A 103 33.41 4.22 -12.46
N GLN A 104 32.37 5.05 -12.34
CA GLN A 104 32.11 5.82 -11.11
C GLN A 104 31.83 4.91 -9.91
N VAL A 105 31.04 3.85 -10.10
CA VAL A 105 30.78 2.86 -9.03
C VAL A 105 32.07 2.15 -8.62
N ALA A 106 32.92 1.76 -9.58
CA ALA A 106 34.21 1.14 -9.30
C ALA A 106 35.13 2.10 -8.52
N GLN A 107 35.26 3.36 -8.95
CA GLN A 107 36.06 4.37 -8.26
C GLN A 107 35.59 4.60 -6.81
N LYS A 108 34.27 4.71 -6.58
CA LYS A 108 33.69 4.86 -5.24
C LYS A 108 34.00 3.68 -4.32
N ARG A 109 34.03 2.46 -4.85
CA ARG A 109 34.41 1.25 -4.10
C ARG A 109 35.88 1.25 -3.72
N HIS A 110 36.75 1.71 -4.62
CA HIS A 110 38.19 1.81 -4.35
C HIS A 110 38.51 2.93 -3.35
N SER A 111 37.82 4.08 -3.40
CA SER A 111 38.04 5.18 -2.44
C SER A 111 37.57 4.84 -1.02
N SER A 112 36.43 4.14 -0.86
CA SER A 112 35.95 3.74 0.47
C SER A 112 36.87 2.73 1.18
N MET A 113 37.60 1.91 0.42
CA MET A 113 38.59 0.97 0.97
C MET A 113 39.91 1.67 1.34
N ALA A 114 40.28 2.76 0.64
CA ALA A 114 41.46 3.56 0.98
C ALA A 114 41.25 4.41 2.25
N GLU A 115 40.04 4.95 2.47
CA GLU A 115 39.71 5.68 3.71
C GLU A 115 39.67 4.77 4.95
N SER A 116 39.27 3.51 4.79
CA SER A 116 39.22 2.54 5.89
C SER A 116 40.60 1.96 6.27
N ALA A 117 41.61 2.11 5.40
CA ALA A 117 42.96 1.59 5.63
C ALA A 117 43.90 2.59 6.33
N ASN A 118 43.54 3.88 6.38
CA ASN A 118 44.30 4.94 7.04
C ASN A 118 43.77 5.30 8.45
N GLN A 119 42.92 4.46 9.04
CA GLN A 119 42.54 4.63 10.45
C GLN A 119 43.65 4.06 11.34
N GLU A 120 44.74 4.81 11.40
CA GLU A 120 45.84 4.63 12.33
C GLU A 120 45.29 4.66 13.77
N CYS A 121 45.58 3.60 14.52
CA CYS A 121 45.21 3.43 15.91
C CYS A 121 45.96 4.44 16.80
N THR A 122 45.50 5.69 16.90
CA THR A 122 46.11 6.69 17.83
C THR A 122 45.16 7.23 18.88
N ASN A 123 43.95 6.69 19.03
CA ASN A 123 43.07 7.13 20.10
C ASN A 123 43.17 6.17 21.28
N THR A 124 43.91 6.62 22.29
CA THR A 124 43.94 6.13 23.66
C THR A 124 42.52 5.71 24.09
N PRO A 125 42.33 4.53 24.71
CA PRO A 125 41.00 4.09 25.09
C PRO A 125 40.42 5.06 26.13
N PRO A 126 39.22 5.63 25.92
CA PRO A 126 38.56 6.34 27.00
C PRO A 126 38.20 5.32 28.07
N SER A 127 38.80 5.53 29.23
CA SER A 127 38.47 4.92 30.51
C SER A 127 36.95 4.81 30.68
N MET A 128 36.53 3.68 31.22
CA MET A 128 35.16 3.32 31.62
C MET A 128 34.39 4.53 32.18
N ALA A 129 33.46 5.07 31.40
CA ALA A 129 32.40 5.93 31.90
C ALA A 129 31.14 5.07 32.09
N GLU A 130 30.86 4.80 33.36
CA GLU A 130 29.68 4.13 33.87
C GLU A 130 28.45 5.02 33.65
N SER A 131 27.59 4.67 32.68
CA SER A 131 26.16 5.04 32.72
C SER A 131 25.35 4.07 31.87
N ALA A 132 24.88 2.99 32.51
CA ALA A 132 23.81 2.17 31.99
C ALA A 132 22.50 2.99 32.00
N LYS A 133 22.03 3.40 30.82
CA LYS A 133 20.62 3.65 30.54
C LYS A 133 20.28 2.99 29.20
N LEU A 134 19.80 1.75 29.29
CA LEU A 134 19.25 1.00 28.16
C LEU A 134 17.81 1.48 27.94
N ASP A 135 17.61 2.42 27.03
CA ASP A 135 16.32 2.64 26.40
C ASP A 135 16.33 1.99 25.02
N CYS A 136 15.67 0.83 24.92
CA CYS A 136 15.41 0.12 23.68
C CYS A 136 14.57 0.98 22.73
N THR A 137 15.20 1.67 21.77
CA THR A 137 14.51 2.39 20.70
C THR A 137 14.73 1.71 19.34
N LYS A 138 13.64 1.05 18.89
CA LYS A 138 13.21 0.62 17.54
C LYS A 138 14.23 0.05 16.53
N ALA A 139 13.92 -1.17 16.09
CA ALA A 139 14.54 -1.85 14.95
C ALA A 139 14.40 -1.08 13.62
N PRO A 140 15.33 -1.27 12.64
CA PRO A 140 15.22 -0.69 11.32
C PRO A 140 13.97 -1.20 10.59
N ASN A 141 13.28 -0.29 9.92
CA ASN A 141 12.12 -0.56 9.08
C ASN A 141 12.53 -1.35 7.82
N SER A 142 12.15 -2.62 7.75
CA SER A 142 12.12 -3.37 6.48
C SER A 142 11.08 -2.74 5.54
N ASP A 143 11.57 -2.11 4.47
CA ASP A 143 10.78 -1.67 3.33
C ASP A 143 10.20 -2.90 2.62
N GLY A 144 8.92 -3.16 2.90
CA GLY A 144 8.15 -4.30 2.38
C GLY A 144 6.93 -3.80 1.60
N GLY A 145 7.17 -3.14 0.47
CA GLY A 145 6.10 -2.70 -0.42
C GLY A 145 5.37 -3.90 -1.06
N LYS A 146 4.04 -3.97 -0.88
CA LYS A 146 3.16 -4.71 -1.80
C LYS A 146 1.85 -3.97 -2.08
N ARG A 147 1.65 -3.79 -3.39
CA ARG A 147 0.46 -3.73 -4.29
C ARG A 147 -0.68 -4.73 -3.93
N GLN A 148 -1.94 -4.71 -4.41
CA GLN A 148 -2.72 -4.03 -5.47
C GLN A 148 -4.22 -3.97 -5.07
N THR A 149 -5.03 -3.20 -5.80
CA THR A 149 -6.46 -3.51 -6.00
C THR A 149 -6.66 -4.00 -7.44
N ILE A 150 -7.37 -5.11 -7.55
CA ILE A 150 -7.81 -5.83 -8.75
C ILE A 150 -9.15 -5.27 -9.24
N THR A 151 -9.37 -5.38 -10.54
CA THR A 151 -10.61 -5.10 -11.25
C THR A 151 -11.13 -6.44 -11.78
N GLU A 152 -12.34 -6.82 -11.42
CA GLU A 152 -13.16 -7.85 -12.09
C GLU A 152 -14.59 -7.27 -12.10
N THR A 153 -15.15 -6.87 -13.24
CA THR A 153 -15.71 -7.67 -14.35
C THR A 153 -16.87 -8.55 -13.89
N THR A 154 -18.05 -7.96 -14.08
CA THR A 154 -19.41 -8.50 -13.97
C THR A 154 -19.60 -9.75 -14.82
N THR A 155 -20.12 -10.82 -14.22
CA THR A 155 -20.94 -11.83 -14.91
C THR A 155 -22.25 -11.98 -14.15
N GLU A 156 -23.34 -11.62 -14.82
CA GLU A 156 -24.71 -11.82 -14.38
C GLU A 156 -25.05 -13.31 -14.37
N THR A 157 -25.46 -13.83 -13.21
CA THR A 157 -26.16 -15.11 -13.10
C THR A 157 -27.54 -14.83 -12.51
N THR A 158 -28.54 -14.85 -13.38
CA THR A 158 -29.97 -14.89 -13.06
C THR A 158 -30.34 -16.31 -12.65
N ALA A 159 -30.87 -16.50 -11.43
CA ALA A 159 -31.66 -17.67 -11.09
C ALA A 159 -32.73 -17.33 -10.04
N GLU A 160 -33.87 -17.96 -10.26
CA GLU A 160 -35.22 -17.66 -9.80
C GLU A 160 -35.45 -17.84 -8.29
N SER A 161 -36.33 -17.00 -7.78
CA SER A 161 -36.98 -17.09 -6.47
C SER A 161 -38.01 -18.22 -6.47
N THR A 162 -38.00 -19.09 -5.45
CA THR A 162 -39.18 -19.85 -5.03
C THR A 162 -39.27 -19.93 -3.50
N GLN A 163 -40.49 -19.70 -3.02
CA GLN A 163 -40.92 -19.39 -1.66
C GLN A 163 -41.01 -20.61 -0.71
N LYS A 164 -41.33 -20.26 0.55
CA LYS A 164 -41.88 -21.03 1.70
C LYS A 164 -40.81 -21.32 2.76
N GLY A 165 -40.97 -21.05 4.04
CA GLY A 165 -42.08 -20.57 4.87
C GLY A 165 -41.64 -20.80 6.33
N ALA A 166 -41.92 -19.86 7.23
CA ALA A 166 -41.71 -20.03 8.68
C ALA A 166 -42.57 -21.21 9.22
N PRO A 167 -42.31 -21.79 10.42
CA PRO A 167 -42.46 -21.06 11.69
C PRO A 167 -41.39 -21.38 12.75
N GLY A 168 -41.32 -20.51 13.76
CA GLY A 168 -40.32 -20.53 14.81
C GLY A 168 -40.54 -21.54 15.94
N ALA A 169 -39.57 -21.54 16.85
CA ALA A 169 -39.72 -21.93 18.25
C ALA A 169 -38.53 -21.35 19.03
N SER A 170 -38.81 -20.42 19.95
CA SER A 170 -38.03 -20.34 21.20
C SER A 170 -38.41 -21.55 22.06
N PRO A 171 -37.52 -21.97 22.97
CA PRO A 171 -37.74 -21.56 24.34
C PRO A 171 -36.48 -21.11 25.09
N ASP A 172 -36.81 -20.51 26.22
CA ASP A 172 -36.06 -19.83 27.26
C ASP A 172 -35.25 -20.79 28.18
N ALA A 173 -34.47 -20.18 29.08
CA ALA A 173 -33.72 -20.72 30.23
C ALA A 173 -32.33 -21.33 29.94
N SER A 174 -31.25 -21.05 30.68
CA SER A 174 -31.08 -20.35 31.96
C SER A 174 -29.58 -20.07 32.21
N GLU A 175 -29.33 -18.95 32.90
CA GLU A 175 -28.28 -18.65 33.89
C GLU A 175 -26.96 -19.44 33.87
N GLY A 176 -25.86 -18.69 33.68
CA GLY A 176 -24.49 -19.12 33.94
C GLY A 176 -23.61 -17.90 34.20
N ASP A 177 -23.44 -17.61 35.48
CA ASP A 177 -22.55 -16.63 36.11
C ASP A 177 -21.14 -16.62 35.50
N TYR A 178 -20.68 -15.47 35.02
CA TYR A 178 -19.26 -15.22 34.73
C TYR A 178 -18.86 -13.85 35.26
N LEU A 179 -18.04 -13.91 36.30
CA LEU A 179 -17.46 -12.82 37.06
C LEU A 179 -16.65 -11.84 36.20
N SER A 180 -16.84 -10.56 36.52
CA SER A 180 -16.12 -9.38 36.03
C SER A 180 -14.61 -9.55 35.91
N ALA A 181 -14.07 -9.09 34.78
CA ALA A 181 -12.69 -8.66 34.64
C ALA A 181 -12.68 -7.25 34.03
N ASP A 182 -11.98 -6.36 34.71
CA ASP A 182 -11.93 -4.90 34.53
C ASP A 182 -11.96 -4.40 33.08
N GLU A 183 -13.02 -3.63 32.78
CA GLU A 183 -13.07 -2.70 31.66
C GLU A 183 -12.17 -1.48 31.98
N PRO A 184 -11.16 -1.14 31.15
CA PRO A 184 -10.61 0.20 31.19
C PRO A 184 -11.66 1.18 30.67
N GLN A 185 -12.11 2.05 31.58
CA GLN A 185 -13.09 3.10 31.37
C GLN A 185 -12.88 3.86 30.06
N ALA A 186 -13.94 3.87 29.25
CA ALA A 186 -14.08 4.75 28.11
C ALA A 186 -14.06 6.21 28.58
N GLU A 187 -13.01 6.94 28.21
CA GLU A 187 -13.01 8.39 28.33
C GLU A 187 -14.09 8.98 27.41
N THR A 188 -14.92 9.81 28.04
CA THR A 188 -16.07 10.53 27.54
C THR A 188 -15.77 11.39 26.31
N ALA A 189 -16.47 11.13 25.20
CA ALA A 189 -16.54 12.05 24.06
C ALA A 189 -17.99 12.23 23.62
N GLY A 190 -18.77 12.87 24.49
CA GLY A 190 -20.17 13.24 24.25
C GLY A 190 -20.44 14.68 24.66
N ALA A 191 -19.60 15.62 24.24
CA ALA A 191 -19.94 17.04 24.29
C ALA A 191 -20.35 17.46 22.86
N GLN A 192 -21.65 17.63 22.63
CA GLN A 192 -22.13 18.34 21.46
C GLN A 192 -21.58 19.77 21.54
N GLU A 193 -20.53 20.08 20.78
CA GLU A 193 -20.02 21.46 20.69
C GLU A 193 -21.14 22.34 20.14
N SER A 194 -21.54 23.35 20.93
CA SER A 194 -22.57 24.29 20.55
C SER A 194 -22.09 25.11 19.35
N SER A 195 -23.03 25.55 18.51
CA SER A 195 -22.70 26.37 17.32
C SER A 195 -21.94 27.65 17.68
N ASP A 196 -22.15 28.16 18.89
CA ASP A 196 -21.55 29.40 19.38
C ASP A 196 -20.10 29.20 19.86
N ASP A 197 -19.79 28.04 20.47
CA ASP A 197 -18.42 27.69 20.87
C ASP A 197 -17.50 27.47 19.66
N LEU A 198 -18.05 26.91 18.57
CA LEU A 198 -17.35 26.77 17.30
C LEU A 198 -17.06 28.13 16.67
N LEU A 199 -18.03 29.06 16.67
CA LEU A 199 -17.85 30.42 16.15
C LEU A 199 -16.75 31.19 16.89
N ALA A 200 -16.61 31.01 18.20
CA ALA A 200 -15.57 31.64 19.00
C ALA A 200 -14.14 31.11 18.68
N ARG A 201 -14.03 29.85 18.25
CA ARG A 201 -12.74 29.21 17.89
C ARG A 201 -12.30 29.45 16.45
N ILE A 202 -13.21 29.82 15.55
CA ILE A 202 -12.93 29.95 14.11
C ILE A 202 -12.45 31.37 13.78
N PRO A 203 -11.19 31.54 13.31
CA PRO A 203 -10.69 32.85 12.89
C PRO A 203 -11.53 33.51 11.79
N ALA A 204 -11.64 34.85 11.80
CA ALA A 204 -12.42 35.65 10.84
C ALA A 204 -12.00 35.45 9.36
N ASP A 205 -10.79 34.94 9.14
CA ASP A 205 -10.17 34.71 7.83
C ASP A 205 -10.48 33.33 7.22
N MET A 206 -11.30 32.49 7.87
CA MET A 206 -11.70 31.20 7.30
C MET A 206 -12.52 31.39 6.01
N PRO A 207 -12.10 30.82 4.87
CA PRO A 207 -12.84 30.94 3.62
C PRO A 207 -14.14 30.13 3.65
N GLY A 208 -15.17 30.58 2.93
CA GLY A 208 -16.44 29.86 2.75
C GLY A 208 -17.62 30.41 3.56
N THR A 209 -18.71 29.66 3.59
CA THR A 209 -19.95 30.08 4.27
C THR A 209 -19.69 30.17 5.78
N ARG A 210 -20.01 31.30 6.40
CA ARG A 210 -19.97 31.50 7.87
C ARG A 210 -21.36 31.50 8.51
N ASP A 211 -22.40 31.23 7.73
CA ASP A 211 -23.78 31.21 8.20
C ASP A 211 -24.01 30.02 9.13
N PRO A 212 -24.29 30.24 10.43
CA PRO A 212 -24.42 29.15 11.40
C PRO A 212 -25.59 28.20 11.10
N LYS A 213 -26.59 28.70 10.38
CA LYS A 213 -27.77 27.93 9.93
C LYS A 213 -27.49 27.04 8.72
N ALA A 214 -26.39 27.26 8.00
CA ALA A 214 -26.06 26.43 6.85
C ALA A 214 -25.61 25.05 7.31
N LYS A 215 -26.24 23.98 6.78
CA LYS A 215 -25.87 22.60 7.12
C LYS A 215 -24.40 22.27 6.85
N THR A 216 -23.78 22.97 5.89
CA THR A 216 -22.37 22.82 5.52
C THR A 216 -21.39 23.51 6.47
N PHE A 217 -21.85 24.44 7.32
CA PHE A 217 -21.00 25.27 8.15
C PHE A 217 -20.19 24.46 9.17
N LYS A 218 -20.87 23.67 10.03
CA LYS A 218 -20.19 22.90 11.10
C LYS A 218 -19.15 21.91 10.55
N PRO A 219 -19.45 21.11 9.50
CA PRO A 219 -18.46 20.21 8.91
C PRO A 219 -17.31 20.93 8.22
N TRP A 220 -17.60 22.00 7.49
CA TRP A 220 -16.58 22.79 6.82
C TRP A 220 -15.63 23.45 7.81
N ALA A 221 -16.16 24.05 8.88
CA ALA A 221 -15.37 24.71 9.92
C ALA A 221 -14.40 23.73 10.59
N ASN A 222 -14.89 22.55 10.97
CA ASN A 222 -14.08 21.51 11.59
C ASN A 222 -12.97 21.01 10.65
N TYR A 223 -13.32 20.76 9.39
CA TYR A 223 -12.35 20.40 8.36
C TYR A 223 -11.30 21.49 8.15
N ALA A 224 -11.72 22.74 7.93
CA ALA A 224 -10.83 23.85 7.60
C ALA A 224 -9.86 24.17 8.74
N CYS A 225 -10.33 24.14 9.99
CA CYS A 225 -9.48 24.34 11.16
C CYS A 225 -8.45 23.21 11.31
N ALA A 226 -8.88 21.95 11.19
CA ALA A 226 -7.96 20.82 11.23
C ALA A 226 -6.96 20.83 10.05
N TYR A 227 -7.39 21.29 8.87
CA TYR A 227 -6.56 21.42 7.68
C TYR A 227 -5.46 22.45 7.91
N ARG A 228 -5.83 23.63 8.41
CA ARG A 228 -4.90 24.70 8.74
C ARG A 228 -3.93 24.28 9.84
N ALA A 229 -4.38 23.56 10.86
CA ALA A 229 -3.51 23.05 11.91
C ALA A 229 -2.44 22.08 11.35
N ARG A 230 -2.78 21.29 10.33
CA ARG A 230 -1.85 20.31 9.72
C ARG A 230 -0.93 20.93 8.66
N TYR A 231 -1.45 21.83 7.83
CA TYR A 231 -0.76 22.32 6.63
C TYR A 231 -0.35 23.80 6.70
N GLY A 232 -0.76 24.53 7.74
CA GLY A 232 -0.46 25.96 7.92
C GLY A 232 -1.28 26.90 7.03
N THR A 233 -1.98 26.39 6.02
CA THR A 233 -2.77 27.19 5.06
C THR A 233 -4.24 26.81 5.07
N TRP A 234 -5.10 27.70 4.60
CA TRP A 234 -6.52 27.40 4.42
C TRP A 234 -6.77 26.49 3.21
N PRO A 235 -7.71 25.54 3.29
CA PRO A 235 -8.16 24.78 2.13
C PRO A 235 -9.00 25.65 1.18
N VAL A 236 -8.98 25.32 -0.11
CA VAL A 236 -9.71 26.07 -1.14
C VAL A 236 -11.21 25.84 -1.03
N TRP A 237 -11.96 26.93 -0.81
CA TRP A 237 -13.42 26.93 -0.88
C TRP A 237 -13.90 27.25 -2.30
N ASN A 238 -14.76 26.40 -2.85
CA ASN A 238 -15.43 26.61 -4.13
C ASN A 238 -16.81 25.91 -4.15
N GLN A 239 -17.58 26.08 -5.23
CA GLN A 239 -18.91 25.48 -5.34
C GLN A 239 -18.90 23.95 -5.24
N LYS A 240 -17.86 23.28 -5.77
CA LYS A 240 -17.71 21.82 -5.67
C LYS A 240 -17.45 21.38 -4.23
N THR A 241 -16.62 22.11 -3.49
CA THR A 241 -16.37 21.90 -2.06
C THR A 241 -17.66 22.08 -1.26
N ALA A 242 -18.45 23.10 -1.57
CA ALA A 242 -19.75 23.32 -0.94
C ALA A 242 -20.73 22.15 -1.20
N ALA A 243 -20.81 21.68 -2.45
CA ALA A 243 -21.64 20.52 -2.81
C ALA A 243 -21.19 19.24 -2.08
N ASN A 244 -19.88 19.00 -2.00
CA ASN A 244 -19.33 17.84 -1.28
C ASN A 244 -19.65 17.90 0.21
N MET A 245 -19.56 19.08 0.84
CA MET A 245 -19.92 19.24 2.25
C MET A 245 -21.41 19.05 2.50
N SER A 246 -22.27 19.44 1.55
CA SER A 246 -23.71 19.12 1.63
C SER A 246 -23.93 17.62 1.60
N GLN A 247 -23.35 16.92 0.62
CA GLN A 247 -23.51 15.47 0.45
C GLN A 247 -22.93 14.68 1.64
N LEU A 248 -21.86 15.17 2.26
CA LEU A 248 -21.31 14.59 3.48
C LEU A 248 -22.34 14.58 4.61
N VAL A 249 -23.03 15.71 4.81
CA VAL A 249 -24.09 15.84 5.82
C VAL A 249 -25.28 14.95 5.47
N ASP A 250 -25.67 14.91 4.20
CA ASP A 250 -26.80 14.13 3.73
C ASP A 250 -26.57 12.62 3.90
N ARG A 251 -25.32 12.14 3.82
CA ARG A 251 -24.97 10.71 3.97
C ARG A 251 -24.70 10.28 5.41
N VAL A 252 -23.91 11.07 6.15
CA VAL A 252 -23.42 10.68 7.49
C VAL A 252 -24.26 11.26 8.62
N GLY A 253 -25.09 12.26 8.31
CA GLY A 253 -25.93 12.99 9.26
C GLY A 253 -25.24 14.25 9.81
N ALA A 254 -26.06 15.24 10.18
CA ALA A 254 -25.59 16.55 10.63
C ALA A 254 -24.77 16.52 11.94
N GLU A 255 -25.07 15.59 12.84
CA GLU A 255 -24.36 15.46 14.13
C GLU A 255 -22.97 14.84 13.96
N ARG A 256 -22.82 13.85 13.07
CA ARG A 256 -21.56 13.11 12.90
C ARG A 256 -20.62 13.76 11.89
N ALA A 257 -21.16 14.47 10.89
CA ALA A 257 -20.38 15.07 9.82
C ALA A 257 -19.21 15.97 10.30
N PRO A 258 -19.37 16.83 11.33
CA PRO A 258 -18.27 17.65 11.84
C PRO A 258 -17.11 16.84 12.41
N ALA A 259 -17.41 15.85 13.25
CA ALA A 259 -16.41 14.99 13.85
C ALA A 259 -15.69 14.13 12.80
N VAL A 260 -16.43 13.61 11.80
CA VAL A 260 -15.87 12.87 10.67
C VAL A 260 -14.92 13.73 9.84
N ALA A 261 -15.30 14.98 9.56
CA ALA A 261 -14.49 15.91 8.78
C ALA A 261 -13.18 16.29 9.48
N ALA A 262 -13.21 16.48 10.81
CA ALA A 262 -12.01 16.70 11.61
C ALA A 262 -11.13 15.43 11.73
N TYR A 263 -11.74 14.27 11.95
CA TYR A 263 -11.03 13.00 12.11
C TYR A 263 -10.31 12.58 10.83
N TYR A 264 -10.90 12.83 9.65
CA TYR A 264 -10.27 12.57 8.36
C TYR A 264 -8.86 13.16 8.24
N LEU A 265 -8.63 14.37 8.75
CA LEU A 265 -7.32 15.03 8.73
C LEU A 265 -6.34 14.48 9.76
N LYS A 266 -6.81 13.72 10.75
CA LYS A 266 -5.96 12.99 11.72
C LYS A 266 -5.50 11.64 11.17
N LEU A 267 -6.19 11.09 10.15
CA LEU A 267 -5.79 9.85 9.53
C LEU A 267 -4.42 10.00 8.86
N ASN A 268 -3.47 9.14 9.23
CA ASN A 268 -2.11 9.16 8.65
C ASN A 268 -1.96 8.20 7.46
N SER A 269 -3.05 7.97 6.72
CA SER A 269 -3.04 7.13 5.53
C SER A 269 -2.25 7.80 4.41
N GLN A 270 -1.29 7.07 3.82
CA GLN A 270 -0.50 7.54 2.67
C GLN A 270 -1.40 8.04 1.52
N PHE A 271 -2.56 7.42 1.33
CA PHE A 271 -3.49 7.76 0.26
C PHE A 271 -4.07 9.18 0.40
N TYR A 272 -4.37 9.61 1.63
CA TYR A 272 -4.88 10.96 1.90
C TYR A 272 -3.76 11.98 2.02
N THR A 273 -2.66 11.62 2.68
CA THR A 273 -1.51 12.52 2.87
C THR A 273 -0.83 12.88 1.56
N ALA A 274 -0.64 11.91 0.65
CA ALA A 274 -0.02 12.15 -0.65
C ALA A 274 -0.80 13.14 -1.54
N ARG A 275 -2.11 13.28 -1.31
CA ARG A 275 -2.99 14.22 -2.04
C ARG A 275 -3.39 15.45 -1.24
N MET A 276 -2.81 15.64 -0.05
CA MET A 276 -3.12 16.76 0.84
C MET A 276 -4.59 16.82 1.28
N HIS A 277 -5.17 15.67 1.63
CA HIS A 277 -6.53 15.55 2.20
C HIS A 277 -7.63 16.32 1.44
N PRO A 278 -7.84 16.07 0.14
CA PRO A 278 -8.86 16.78 -0.61
C PRO A 278 -10.27 16.39 -0.12
N VAL A 279 -11.20 17.34 -0.13
CA VAL A 279 -12.61 17.13 0.31
C VAL A 279 -13.33 16.06 -0.51
N GLY A 280 -12.95 15.86 -1.78
CA GLY A 280 -13.54 14.80 -2.61
C GLY A 280 -13.29 13.39 -2.06
N LEU A 281 -12.12 13.14 -1.48
CA LEU A 281 -11.80 11.84 -0.88
C LEU A 281 -12.47 11.67 0.49
N LEU A 282 -12.63 12.76 1.25
CA LEU A 282 -13.45 12.76 2.47
C LEU A 282 -14.87 12.28 2.16
N LEU A 283 -15.49 12.82 1.10
CA LEU A 283 -16.83 12.43 0.70
C LEU A 283 -16.88 10.97 0.22
N GLN A 284 -15.89 10.54 -0.58
CA GLN A 284 -15.84 9.18 -1.10
C GLN A 284 -15.84 8.14 0.03
N ASP A 285 -15.04 8.37 1.07
CA ASP A 285 -14.83 7.41 2.15
C ASP A 285 -15.59 7.78 3.45
N CYS A 286 -16.59 8.67 3.36
CA CYS A 286 -17.23 9.28 4.52
C CYS A 286 -17.87 8.28 5.50
N GLU A 287 -18.57 7.26 5.01
CA GLU A 287 -19.20 6.20 5.82
C GLU A 287 -18.15 5.30 6.49
N SER A 288 -17.05 5.02 5.78
CA SER A 288 -15.93 4.26 6.33
C SER A 288 -15.23 5.04 7.45
N ILE A 289 -14.97 6.33 7.25
CA ILE A 289 -14.37 7.20 8.25
C ILE A 289 -15.31 7.35 9.45
N ALA A 290 -16.62 7.49 9.22
CA ALA A 290 -17.62 7.53 10.29
C ALA A 290 -17.63 6.24 11.13
N THR A 291 -17.53 5.08 10.47
CA THR A 291 -17.45 3.78 11.15
C THR A 291 -16.17 3.64 11.96
N GLN A 292 -15.02 4.05 11.40
CA GLN A 292 -13.74 4.05 12.12
C GLN A 292 -13.76 4.95 13.35
N LEU A 293 -14.43 6.11 13.25
CA LEU A 293 -14.58 7.03 14.38
C LEU A 293 -15.45 6.43 15.48
N ALA A 294 -16.56 5.77 15.12
CA ALA A 294 -17.46 5.17 16.11
C ALA A 294 -16.87 3.93 16.80
N THR A 295 -16.08 3.14 16.08
CA THR A 295 -15.48 1.90 16.60
C THR A 295 -14.12 2.12 17.26
N GLY A 296 -13.49 3.28 17.07
CA GLY A 296 -12.09 3.53 17.46
C GLY A 296 -11.08 2.65 16.73
N GLN A 297 -11.52 1.82 15.78
CA GLN A 297 -10.66 0.90 15.05
C GLN A 297 -10.28 1.52 13.69
N GLN A 298 -8.99 1.79 13.51
CA GLN A 298 -8.47 2.22 12.21
C GLN A 298 -8.36 1.01 11.27
N VAL A 299 -9.08 1.06 10.14
CA VAL A 299 -8.93 0.07 9.07
C VAL A 299 -7.67 0.44 8.27
N THR A 300 -6.53 -0.13 8.68
CA THR A 300 -5.27 0.02 7.93
C THR A 300 -5.16 -1.07 6.87
N GLN A 301 -4.45 -0.80 5.77
CA GLN A 301 -4.21 -1.83 4.74
C GLN A 301 -3.53 -3.09 5.31
N ALA A 302 -2.69 -2.94 6.33
CA ALA A 302 -2.04 -4.06 7.00
C ALA A 302 -3.05 -4.93 7.76
N ARG A 303 -3.99 -4.30 8.50
CA ARG A 303 -5.04 -5.02 9.23
C ARG A 303 -6.02 -5.71 8.27
N ALA A 304 -6.39 -5.07 7.16
CA ALA A 304 -7.22 -5.69 6.12
C ALA A 304 -6.55 -6.94 5.54
N ARG A 305 -5.25 -6.86 5.18
CA ARG A 305 -4.47 -8.02 4.69
C ARG A 305 -4.34 -9.12 5.73
N GLN A 306 -4.20 -8.78 7.01
CA GLN A 306 -4.14 -9.75 8.09
C GLN A 306 -5.46 -10.52 8.22
N VAL A 307 -6.59 -9.83 8.18
CA VAL A 307 -7.92 -10.48 8.19
C VAL A 307 -8.09 -11.38 6.98
N ASP A 308 -7.76 -10.91 5.76
CA ASP A 308 -7.85 -11.71 4.54
C ASP A 308 -6.93 -12.94 4.59
N SER A 309 -5.70 -12.78 5.07
CA SER A 309 -4.75 -13.90 5.22
C SER A 309 -5.24 -14.90 6.26
N THR A 310 -5.85 -14.43 7.36
CA THR A 310 -6.38 -15.29 8.42
C THR A 310 -7.57 -16.08 7.90
N GLN A 311 -8.47 -15.43 7.15
CA GLN A 311 -9.63 -16.08 6.54
C GLN A 311 -9.21 -17.11 5.49
N THR A 312 -8.21 -16.78 4.66
CA THR A 312 -7.65 -17.71 3.66
C THR A 312 -7.01 -18.92 4.34
N ASN A 313 -6.24 -18.69 5.41
CA ASN A 313 -5.60 -19.77 6.17
C ASN A 313 -6.64 -20.68 6.85
N LEU A 314 -7.72 -20.12 7.40
CA LEU A 314 -8.82 -20.88 7.99
C LEU A 314 -9.52 -21.75 6.95
N SER A 315 -9.88 -21.18 5.80
CA SER A 315 -10.50 -21.93 4.69
C SER A 315 -9.60 -23.08 4.23
N ASN A 316 -8.30 -22.82 4.05
CA ASN A 316 -7.34 -23.85 3.65
C ASN A 316 -7.20 -24.96 4.70
N ALA A 317 -7.22 -24.61 5.99
CA ALA A 317 -7.17 -25.57 7.07
C ALA A 317 -8.44 -26.45 7.15
N GLU A 318 -9.62 -25.87 6.89
CA GLU A 318 -10.87 -26.61 6.81
C GLU A 318 -10.90 -27.58 5.62
N GLU A 319 -10.42 -27.14 4.46
CA GLU A 319 -10.32 -28.00 3.28
C GLU A 319 -9.33 -29.17 3.51
N ALA A 320 -8.17 -28.89 4.11
CA ALA A 320 -7.20 -29.92 4.47
C ALA A 320 -7.80 -30.95 5.45
N LYS A 321 -8.57 -30.51 6.45
CA LYS A 321 -9.28 -31.40 7.37
C LYS A 321 -10.28 -32.30 6.63
N ARG A 322 -11.04 -31.76 5.67
CA ARG A 322 -11.97 -32.55 4.85
C ARG A 322 -11.25 -33.60 4.00
N LEU A 323 -10.14 -33.24 3.37
CA LEU A 323 -9.33 -34.17 2.56
C LEU A 323 -8.72 -35.30 3.40
N LEU A 324 -8.22 -34.99 4.60
CA LEU A 324 -7.67 -35.99 5.52
C LEU A 324 -8.77 -36.96 6.01
N ALA A 325 -9.96 -36.45 6.31
CA ALA A 325 -11.11 -37.28 6.69
C ALA A 325 -11.53 -38.22 5.54
N ALA A 326 -11.61 -37.71 4.30
CA ALA A 326 -11.94 -38.52 3.13
C ALA A 326 -10.88 -39.61 2.87
N LYS A 327 -9.60 -39.28 3.01
CA LYS A 327 -8.50 -40.25 2.85
C LYS A 327 -8.53 -41.34 3.92
N ARG A 328 -8.85 -40.98 5.17
CA ARG A 328 -9.03 -41.95 6.26
C ARG A 328 -10.19 -42.90 5.98
N GLN A 329 -11.33 -42.40 5.50
CA GLN A 329 -12.47 -43.23 5.10
C GLN A 329 -12.13 -44.18 3.95
N GLN A 330 -11.34 -43.74 2.97
CA GLN A 330 -10.87 -44.61 1.88
C GLN A 330 -9.93 -45.72 2.37
N GLN A 331 -9.04 -45.42 3.33
CA GLN A 331 -8.15 -46.41 3.94
C GLN A 331 -8.92 -47.43 4.78
N GLU A 332 -9.89 -46.98 5.58
CA GLU A 332 -10.77 -47.86 6.37
C GLU A 332 -11.61 -48.76 5.44
N ALA A 333 -12.16 -48.23 4.33
CA ALA A 333 -12.90 -49.01 3.34
C ALA A 333 -12.03 -50.02 2.57
N ALA A 334 -10.76 -49.69 2.32
CA ALA A 334 -9.80 -50.58 1.68
C ALA A 334 -9.31 -51.69 2.63
N SER A 335 -9.27 -51.42 3.94
CA SER A 335 -8.89 -52.41 4.97
C SER A 335 -9.99 -53.43 5.29
N CYS A 336 -11.24 -53.18 4.89
CA CYS A 336 -12.38 -54.09 5.10
C CYS A 336 -12.73 -54.97 3.89
N ARG A 337 -11.90 -55.00 2.83
CA ARG A 337 -12.03 -55.91 1.68
C ARG A 337 -10.94 -56.96 1.69
#